data_AF-A0A3D2WW20-F1
#
_entry.id   AF-A0A3D2WW20-F1
#
_cell.length_a   1.000
_cell.length_b   1.000
_cell.length_c   1.000
_cell.angle_alpha   90.00
_cell.angle_beta   90.00
_cell.angle_gamma   90.00
#
_symmetry.space_group_name_H-M   'P 1'
#
loop_
_entity.id
_entity.type
_entity.pdbx_description
1 polymer ?
#
loop_
_entity_poly.entity_id
_entity_poly.type
_entity_poly.pdbx_seq_one_letter_code
_entity_poly.pdbx_strand_id
1 'polypeptide(L)'
;MIIRIIAMNKSVEKQSVSLLKRLLEILSITIGITLFGLLIQGSNTWCNYVELFDITEINIIGNTILSNQEILRLANVHTDTSLRSINIPAVQKRLESNPYVKAAAVSRELPNRLNVLISERIPICYINHNSLLLLDKDGIILPIPEQAIGTNLPVISGFENDSVDYYPGFYVPNQNILNIVETISQALITMPDLFSQISEIHYWKDDSCILYTVKDGTPIFFGKKKLSEQLDILAHFQNRLQGKRNLSDYQYLDLRWEKQIVAKERRS
;
A
#
# COMPACT_ATOMS: atom_id res chain seq x y z
N MET A 1 -23.15 37.24 -82.70
CA MET A 1 -23.90 37.15 -81.42
C MET A 1 -24.24 35.69 -81.06
N ILE A 2 -24.80 34.90 -81.99
CA ILE A 2 -25.22 33.50 -81.77
C ILE A 2 -24.08 32.55 -81.32
N ILE A 3 -22.89 32.63 -81.93
CA ILE A 3 -21.74 31.77 -81.58
C ILE A 3 -21.27 31.98 -80.12
N ARG A 4 -21.33 33.22 -79.60
CA ARG A 4 -20.99 33.53 -78.20
C ARG A 4 -22.02 32.94 -77.23
N ILE A 5 -23.30 32.95 -77.58
CA ILE A 5 -24.38 32.39 -76.76
C ILE A 5 -24.25 30.86 -76.68
N ILE A 6 -23.93 30.20 -77.81
CA ILE A 6 -23.73 28.74 -77.85
C ILE A 6 -22.49 28.31 -77.04
N ALA A 7 -21.38 29.06 -77.15
CA ALA A 7 -20.17 28.80 -76.36
C ALA A 7 -20.41 29.00 -74.84
N MET A 8 -21.17 30.04 -74.49
CA MET A 8 -21.55 30.33 -73.10
C MET A 8 -22.49 29.26 -72.52
N ASN A 9 -23.41 28.72 -73.33
CA ASN A 9 -24.28 27.61 -72.92
C ASN A 9 -23.46 26.31 -72.70
N LYS A 10 -22.51 26.02 -73.60
CA LYS A 10 -21.63 24.84 -73.51
C LYS A 10 -20.64 24.92 -72.32
N SER A 11 -20.21 26.12 -71.92
CA SER A 11 -19.38 26.31 -70.72
C SER A 11 -20.19 26.15 -69.42
N VAL A 12 -21.42 26.65 -69.39
CA VAL A 12 -22.35 26.48 -68.25
C VAL A 12 -22.72 25.01 -68.06
N GLU A 13 -22.97 24.29 -69.15
CA GLU A 13 -23.26 22.84 -69.14
C GLU A 13 -22.05 22.01 -68.67
N LYS A 14 -20.83 22.35 -69.11
CA LYS A 14 -19.60 21.68 -68.63
C LYS A 14 -19.35 21.95 -67.14
N GLN A 15 -19.66 23.16 -66.67
CA GLN A 15 -19.53 23.54 -65.27
C GLN A 15 -20.55 22.82 -64.39
N SER A 16 -21.83 22.72 -64.81
CA SER A 16 -22.87 22.00 -64.07
C SER A 16 -22.59 20.50 -63.96
N VAL A 17 -22.10 19.85 -65.01
CA VAL A 17 -21.66 18.44 -64.97
C VAL A 17 -20.50 18.22 -63.99
N SER A 18 -19.56 19.17 -63.90
CA SER A 18 -18.44 19.08 -62.95
C SER A 18 -18.87 19.23 -61.48
N LEU A 19 -19.86 20.10 -61.21
CA LEU A 19 -20.44 20.27 -59.89
C LEU A 19 -21.25 19.04 -59.46
N LEU A 20 -22.02 18.45 -60.37
CA LEU A 20 -22.76 17.20 -60.11
C LEU A 20 -21.84 16.02 -59.78
N LYS A 21 -20.70 15.87 -60.47
CA LYS A 21 -19.71 14.83 -60.16
C LYS A 21 -19.12 15.00 -58.76
N ARG A 22 -18.73 16.23 -58.39
CA ARG A 22 -18.24 16.53 -57.04
C ARG A 22 -19.30 16.28 -55.97
N LEU A 23 -20.57 16.60 -56.24
CA LEU A 23 -21.68 16.30 -55.33
C LEU A 23 -21.89 14.79 -55.15
N LEU A 24 -21.80 13.99 -56.22
CA LEU A 24 -21.90 12.53 -56.15
C LEU A 24 -20.71 11.89 -55.43
N GLU A 25 -19.50 12.42 -55.61
CA GLU A 25 -18.31 12.01 -54.85
C GLU A 25 -18.44 12.32 -53.36
N ILE A 26 -18.90 13.53 -53.01
CA ILE A 26 -19.17 13.89 -51.62
C ILE A 26 -20.27 12.99 -51.04
N LEU A 27 -21.33 12.73 -51.79
CA LEU A 27 -22.43 11.87 -51.36
C LEU A 27 -21.94 10.43 -51.11
N SER A 28 -21.17 9.84 -52.02
CA SER A 28 -20.65 8.49 -51.85
C SER A 28 -19.69 8.38 -50.65
N ILE A 29 -18.86 9.40 -50.42
CA ILE A 29 -18.00 9.49 -49.23
C ILE A 29 -18.85 9.59 -47.96
N THR A 30 -19.88 10.45 -47.94
CA THR A 30 -20.75 10.58 -46.75
C THR A 30 -21.50 9.28 -46.45
N ILE A 31 -22.07 8.61 -47.46
CA ILE A 31 -22.71 7.30 -47.31
C ILE A 31 -21.72 6.28 -46.77
N GLY A 32 -20.48 6.27 -47.29
CA GLY A 32 -19.41 5.40 -46.80
C GLY A 32 -19.10 5.64 -45.31
N ILE A 33 -18.97 6.90 -44.89
CA ILE A 33 -18.73 7.27 -43.49
C ILE A 33 -19.91 6.88 -42.60
N THR A 34 -21.15 7.11 -43.06
CA THR A 34 -22.36 6.74 -42.30
C THR A 34 -22.47 5.23 -42.13
N LEU A 35 -22.27 4.45 -43.20
CA LEU A 35 -22.27 2.98 -43.14
C LEU A 35 -21.18 2.46 -42.20
N PHE A 36 -19.98 3.03 -42.28
CA PHE A 36 -18.89 2.66 -41.38
C PHE A 36 -19.22 2.97 -39.91
N GLY A 37 -19.83 4.13 -39.64
CA GLY A 37 -20.32 4.48 -38.31
C GLY A 37 -21.39 3.51 -37.79
N LEU A 38 -22.34 3.09 -38.64
CA LEU A 38 -23.36 2.11 -38.28
C LEU A 38 -22.77 0.73 -37.97
N LEU A 39 -21.74 0.29 -38.70
CA LEU A 39 -21.03 -0.97 -38.41
C LEU A 39 -20.33 -0.93 -37.06
N ILE A 40 -19.69 0.19 -36.70
CA ILE A 40 -19.07 0.37 -35.39
C ILE A 40 -20.12 0.33 -34.28
N GLN A 41 -21.26 1.01 -34.47
CA GLN A 41 -22.36 0.98 -33.50
C GLN A 41 -22.93 -0.43 -33.34
N GLY A 42 -23.21 -1.12 -34.45
CA GLY A 42 -23.71 -2.51 -34.45
C GLY A 42 -22.75 -3.46 -33.74
N SER A 43 -21.45 -3.34 -34.00
CA SER A 43 -20.40 -4.12 -33.31
C SER A 43 -20.41 -3.87 -31.80
N ASN A 44 -20.45 -2.60 -31.38
CA ASN A 44 -20.52 -2.27 -29.95
C ASN A 44 -21.78 -2.81 -29.28
N THR A 45 -22.95 -2.71 -29.93
CA THR A 45 -24.21 -3.25 -29.39
C THR A 45 -24.18 -4.77 -29.29
N TRP A 46 -23.55 -5.45 -30.26
CA TRP A 46 -23.38 -6.90 -30.22
C TRP A 46 -22.48 -7.32 -29.06
N CYS A 47 -21.32 -6.67 -28.89
CA CYS A 47 -20.41 -6.93 -27.77
C CYS A 47 -21.06 -6.70 -26.40
N ASN A 48 -21.97 -5.73 -26.29
CA ASN A 48 -22.77 -5.53 -25.07
C ASN A 48 -23.79 -6.65 -24.86
N TYR A 49 -24.48 -7.08 -25.93
CA TYR A 49 -25.49 -8.13 -25.87
C TYR A 49 -24.92 -9.48 -25.44
N VAL A 50 -23.70 -9.81 -25.88
CA VAL A 50 -23.02 -11.05 -25.48
C VAL A 50 -22.20 -10.91 -24.20
N GLU A 51 -22.31 -9.78 -23.48
CA GLU A 51 -21.62 -9.53 -22.20
C GLU A 51 -20.09 -9.73 -22.30
N LEU A 52 -19.50 -9.50 -23.48
CA LEU A 52 -18.10 -9.85 -23.79
C LEU A 52 -17.09 -9.19 -22.84
N PHE A 53 -17.44 -8.02 -22.32
CA PHE A 53 -16.58 -7.21 -21.45
C PHE A 53 -16.96 -7.29 -19.98
N ASP A 54 -17.93 -8.12 -19.60
CA ASP A 54 -18.31 -8.24 -18.20
C ASP A 54 -17.27 -9.09 -17.47
N ILE A 55 -16.94 -8.70 -16.24
CA ILE A 55 -15.79 -9.27 -15.55
C ILE A 55 -16.06 -10.70 -15.11
N THR A 56 -15.45 -11.67 -15.77
CA THR A 56 -15.57 -13.07 -15.35
C THR A 56 -14.56 -13.44 -14.27
N GLU A 57 -13.45 -12.71 -14.17
CA GLU A 57 -12.35 -13.04 -13.26
C GLU A 57 -11.65 -11.78 -12.74
N ILE A 58 -11.43 -11.75 -11.43
CA ILE A 58 -10.65 -10.72 -10.76
C ILE A 58 -9.45 -11.40 -10.10
N ASN A 59 -8.26 -11.09 -10.61
CA ASN A 59 -7.02 -11.61 -10.07
C ASN A 59 -6.45 -10.62 -9.05
N ILE A 60 -6.26 -11.07 -7.82
CA ILE A 60 -5.70 -10.27 -6.72
C ILE A 60 -4.36 -10.89 -6.32
N ILE A 61 -3.32 -10.08 -6.30
CA ILE A 61 -1.96 -10.51 -5.94
C ILE A 61 -1.35 -9.52 -4.95
N GLY A 62 -0.58 -10.04 -3.99
CA GLY A 62 0.25 -9.25 -3.08
C GLY A 62 -0.42 -8.93 -1.73
N ASN A 63 -1.57 -9.55 -1.46
CA ASN A 63 -2.22 -9.50 -0.17
C ASN A 63 -1.77 -10.64 0.75
N THR A 64 -1.55 -10.31 2.02
CA THR A 64 -1.09 -11.23 3.07
C THR A 64 -1.98 -11.12 4.30
N ILE A 65 -2.30 -9.89 4.70
CA ILE A 65 -3.14 -9.53 5.84
C ILE A 65 -4.60 -9.38 5.40
N LEU A 66 -4.87 -8.65 4.31
CA LEU A 66 -6.23 -8.47 3.81
C LEU A 66 -6.64 -9.69 2.99
N SER A 67 -7.84 -10.20 3.23
CA SER A 67 -8.41 -11.27 2.41
C SER A 67 -8.84 -10.75 1.03
N ASN A 68 -8.89 -11.65 0.04
CA ASN A 68 -9.43 -11.33 -1.29
C ASN A 68 -10.84 -10.73 -1.19
N GLN A 69 -11.66 -11.20 -0.25
CA GLN A 69 -13.02 -10.70 -0.05
C GLN A 69 -13.03 -9.25 0.45
N GLU A 70 -12.16 -8.88 1.39
CA GLU A 70 -12.03 -7.51 1.87
C GLU A 70 -11.55 -6.58 0.75
N ILE A 71 -10.58 -7.01 -0.05
CA ILE A 71 -10.07 -6.25 -1.19
C ILE A 71 -11.18 -6.01 -2.23
N LEU A 72 -11.98 -7.03 -2.56
CA LEU A 72 -13.11 -6.88 -3.47
C LEU A 72 -14.17 -5.93 -2.92
N ARG A 73 -14.46 -6.00 -1.62
CA ARG A 73 -15.38 -5.08 -0.94
C ARG A 73 -14.88 -3.63 -0.99
N LEU A 74 -13.60 -3.40 -0.72
CA LEU A 74 -12.96 -2.07 -0.81
C LEU A 74 -12.93 -1.55 -2.25
N ALA A 75 -12.59 -2.40 -3.21
CA ALA A 75 -12.62 -2.08 -4.63
C ALA A 75 -14.03 -1.71 -5.10
N ASN A 76 -15.06 -2.27 -4.48
CA ASN A 76 -16.46 -2.14 -4.88
C ASN A 76 -16.66 -2.53 -6.35
N VAL A 77 -16.14 -3.71 -6.72
CA VAL A 77 -16.25 -4.29 -8.05
C VAL A 77 -16.80 -5.70 -7.93
N HIS A 78 -17.77 -6.04 -8.79
CA HIS A 78 -18.43 -7.34 -8.83
C HIS A 78 -18.26 -8.01 -10.19
N THR A 79 -18.43 -9.33 -10.23
CA THR A 79 -18.24 -10.20 -11.41
C THR A 79 -19.31 -10.05 -12.51
N ASP A 80 -20.16 -9.03 -12.43
CA ASP A 80 -21.14 -8.70 -13.48
C ASP A 80 -21.01 -7.23 -13.92
N THR A 81 -19.92 -6.58 -13.51
CA THR A 81 -19.64 -5.19 -13.89
C THR A 81 -18.91 -5.18 -15.23
N SER A 82 -19.35 -4.33 -16.15
CA SER A 82 -18.63 -4.16 -17.42
C SER A 82 -17.24 -3.56 -17.20
N LEU A 83 -16.19 -4.26 -17.64
CA LEU A 83 -14.79 -3.86 -17.49
C LEU A 83 -14.51 -2.48 -18.12
N ARG A 84 -15.26 -2.12 -19.17
CA ARG A 84 -15.17 -0.82 -19.85
C ARG A 84 -15.69 0.35 -19.02
N SER A 85 -16.70 0.12 -18.17
CA SER A 85 -17.32 1.19 -17.37
C SER A 85 -16.56 1.48 -16.07
N ILE A 86 -15.67 0.57 -15.64
CA ILE A 86 -14.92 0.74 -14.39
C ILE A 86 -13.97 1.92 -14.48
N ASN A 87 -14.05 2.83 -13.51
CA ASN A 87 -13.06 3.88 -13.33
C ASN A 87 -11.85 3.35 -12.54
N ILE A 88 -10.78 2.98 -13.26
CA ILE A 88 -9.55 2.42 -12.68
C ILE A 88 -8.94 3.34 -11.60
N PRO A 89 -8.69 4.64 -11.83
CA PRO A 89 -8.22 5.55 -10.78
C PRO A 89 -9.11 5.58 -9.53
N ALA A 90 -10.43 5.51 -9.69
CA ALA A 90 -11.34 5.50 -8.56
C ALA A 90 -11.27 4.20 -7.75
N VAL A 91 -11.10 3.05 -8.41
CA VAL A 91 -10.87 1.75 -7.72
C VAL A 91 -9.56 1.81 -6.94
N GLN A 92 -8.48 2.27 -7.57
CA GLN A 92 -7.18 2.40 -6.91
C GLN A 92 -7.27 3.29 -5.67
N LYS A 93 -7.89 4.47 -5.78
CA LYS A 93 -8.07 5.39 -4.65
C LYS A 93 -8.89 4.79 -3.51
N ARG A 94 -9.90 3.97 -3.81
CA ARG A 94 -10.67 3.26 -2.77
C ARG A 94 -9.82 2.21 -2.06
N LEU A 95 -9.02 1.45 -2.80
CA LEU A 95 -8.10 0.47 -2.20
C LEU A 95 -7.08 1.16 -1.28
N GLU A 96 -6.43 2.22 -1.78
CA GLU A 96 -5.44 3.00 -1.03
C GLU A 96 -6.03 3.82 0.14
N SER A 97 -7.36 3.93 0.23
CA SER A 97 -8.01 4.55 1.39
C SER A 97 -7.98 3.66 2.64
N ASN A 98 -7.72 2.36 2.47
CA ASN A 98 -7.51 1.46 3.60
C ASN A 98 -6.06 1.64 4.13
N PRO A 99 -5.86 1.89 5.44
CA PRO A 99 -4.53 2.08 6.02
C PRO A 99 -3.55 0.93 5.77
N TYR A 100 -4.03 -0.32 5.63
CA TYR A 100 -3.16 -1.46 5.33
C TYR A 100 -2.66 -1.49 3.89
N VAL A 101 -3.24 -0.73 2.97
CA VAL A 101 -2.79 -0.69 1.58
C VAL A 101 -1.75 0.41 1.42
N LYS A 102 -0.50 0.02 1.19
CA LYS A 102 0.60 0.96 0.91
C LYS A 102 0.47 1.56 -0.49
N ALA A 103 0.13 0.71 -1.45
CA ALA A 103 -0.09 1.08 -2.85
C ALA A 103 -0.95 0.02 -3.53
N ALA A 104 -1.77 0.45 -4.49
CA ALA A 104 -2.51 -0.46 -5.35
C ALA A 104 -2.26 -0.12 -6.82
N ALA A 105 -2.14 -1.13 -7.66
CA ALA A 105 -2.12 -0.99 -9.11
C ALA A 105 -3.24 -1.83 -9.70
N VAL A 106 -4.12 -1.18 -10.45
CA VAL A 106 -5.29 -1.82 -11.04
C VAL A 106 -5.18 -1.70 -12.56
N SER A 107 -5.33 -2.82 -13.26
CA SER A 107 -5.22 -2.87 -14.72
C SER A 107 -6.30 -3.76 -15.32
N ARG A 108 -6.66 -3.45 -16.57
CA ARG A 108 -7.62 -4.24 -17.35
C ARG A 108 -6.86 -5.20 -18.24
N GLU A 109 -7.24 -6.45 -18.20
CA GLU A 109 -6.81 -7.44 -19.18
C GLU A 109 -8.03 -7.82 -20.02
N LEU A 110 -8.06 -7.29 -21.24
CA LEU A 110 -9.20 -7.45 -22.14
C LEU A 110 -9.33 -8.92 -22.60
N PRO A 111 -10.56 -9.39 -22.85
CA PRO A 111 -11.81 -8.61 -22.81
C PRO A 111 -12.47 -8.51 -21.42
N ASN A 112 -12.20 -9.42 -20.48
CA ASN A 112 -13.06 -9.67 -19.32
C ASN A 112 -12.34 -9.91 -17.98
N ARG A 113 -11.05 -9.55 -17.86
CA ARG A 113 -10.27 -9.73 -16.63
C ARG A 113 -9.85 -8.41 -15.99
N LEU A 114 -9.92 -8.36 -14.67
CA LEU A 114 -9.41 -7.25 -13.87
C LEU A 114 -8.25 -7.74 -12.99
N ASN A 115 -7.07 -7.13 -13.14
CA ASN A 115 -5.90 -7.45 -12.35
C ASN A 115 -5.69 -6.37 -11.28
N VAL A 116 -5.60 -6.79 -10.03
CA VAL A 116 -5.40 -5.95 -8.85
C VAL A 116 -4.12 -6.39 -8.15
N LEU A 117 -3.09 -5.56 -8.22
CA LEU A 117 -1.82 -5.75 -7.53
C LEU A 117 -1.83 -4.86 -6.29
N ILE A 118 -1.60 -5.43 -5.12
CA ILE A 118 -1.58 -4.70 -3.84
C ILE A 118 -0.22 -4.87 -3.19
N SER A 119 0.28 -3.77 -2.63
CA SER A 119 1.37 -3.80 -1.66
C SER A 119 0.78 -3.43 -0.30
N GLU A 120 0.83 -4.36 0.64
CA GLU A 120 0.35 -4.13 2.00
C GLU A 120 1.43 -3.53 2.90
N ARG A 121 0.97 -2.77 3.91
CA ARG A 121 1.78 -2.33 5.04
C ARG A 121 1.84 -3.45 6.06
N ILE A 122 3.05 -3.84 6.43
CA ILE A 122 3.30 -4.84 7.46
C ILE A 122 3.60 -4.11 8.78
N PRO A 123 2.81 -4.33 9.84
CA PRO A 123 3.09 -3.76 11.14
C PRO A 123 4.38 -4.36 11.72
N ILE A 124 5.19 -3.53 12.39
CA ILE A 124 6.44 -3.97 13.02
C ILE A 124 6.46 -3.76 14.54
N CYS A 125 5.56 -2.93 15.07
CA CYS A 125 5.44 -2.69 16.50
C CYS A 125 4.03 -2.19 16.85
N TYR A 126 3.68 -2.33 18.12
CA TYR A 126 2.56 -1.62 18.71
C TYR A 126 3.04 -0.31 19.32
N ILE A 127 2.12 0.63 19.49
CA ILE A 127 2.30 1.83 20.31
C ILE A 127 1.23 1.91 21.38
N ASN A 128 1.67 2.10 22.62
CA ASN A 128 0.83 2.34 23.78
C ASN A 128 0.67 3.86 23.99
N HIS A 129 -0.45 4.41 23.51
CA HIS A 129 -0.87 5.80 23.73
C HIS A 129 -2.15 5.80 24.59
N ASN A 130 -3.24 6.42 24.14
CA ASN A 130 -4.58 6.33 24.73
C ASN A 130 -5.23 4.96 24.47
N SER A 131 -4.84 4.33 23.37
CA SER A 131 -5.22 2.98 22.97
C SER A 131 -4.02 2.30 22.32
N LEU A 132 -4.03 0.96 22.30
CA LEU A 132 -3.04 0.21 21.54
C LEU A 132 -3.29 0.43 20.04
N LEU A 133 -2.26 0.85 19.31
CA LEU A 133 -2.28 1.02 17.86
C LEU A 133 -1.08 0.29 17.25
N LEU A 134 -1.10 0.08 15.94
CA LEU A 134 -0.01 -0.55 15.21
C LEU A 134 0.73 0.47 14.37
N LEU A 135 2.04 0.27 14.20
CA LEU A 135 2.87 1.07 13.30
C LEU A 135 3.58 0.17 12.29
N ASP A 136 3.58 0.61 11.03
CA ASP A 136 4.45 0.05 10.02
C ASP A 136 5.87 0.67 10.10
N LYS A 137 6.79 0.12 9.30
CA LYS A 137 8.17 0.60 9.24
C LYS A 137 8.34 2.05 8.74
N ASP A 138 7.34 2.60 8.07
CA ASP A 138 7.35 3.97 7.57
C ASP A 138 6.73 4.94 8.60
N GLY A 139 6.29 4.44 9.76
CA GLY A 139 5.64 5.23 10.82
C GLY A 139 4.17 5.55 10.53
N ILE A 140 3.50 4.80 9.65
CA ILE A 140 2.06 4.92 9.42
C ILE A 140 1.29 4.13 10.48
N ILE A 141 0.26 4.77 11.03
CA ILE A 141 -0.65 4.19 12.00
C ILE A 141 -1.62 3.23 11.31
N LEU A 142 -1.71 2.02 11.83
CA LEU A 142 -2.60 0.98 11.37
C LEU A 142 -3.63 0.66 12.47
N PRO A 143 -4.89 0.37 12.11
CA PRO A 143 -5.87 -0.09 13.08
C PRO A 143 -5.47 -1.49 13.59
N ILE A 144 -5.95 -1.90 14.76
CA ILE A 144 -5.78 -3.28 15.22
C ILE A 144 -6.72 -4.18 14.41
N PRO A 145 -6.23 -5.25 13.79
CA PRO A 145 -7.09 -6.18 13.06
C PRO A 145 -7.93 -7.01 14.04
N GLU A 146 -9.13 -7.41 13.61
CA GLU A 146 -10.01 -8.27 14.45
C GLU A 146 -9.36 -9.63 14.76
N GLN A 147 -8.52 -10.13 13.85
CA GLN A 147 -7.75 -11.34 14.02
C GLN A 147 -6.37 -11.02 14.61
N ALA A 148 -5.93 -11.82 15.57
CA ALA A 148 -4.62 -11.63 16.18
C ALA A 148 -3.50 -11.73 15.14
N ILE A 149 -2.55 -10.79 15.21
CA ILE A 149 -1.33 -10.87 14.42
C ILE A 149 -0.50 -12.05 14.94
N GLY A 150 -0.17 -12.99 14.07
CA GLY A 150 0.55 -14.22 14.42
C GLY A 150 2.02 -14.04 14.82
N THR A 151 2.44 -12.83 15.20
CA THR A 151 3.84 -12.48 15.48
C THR A 151 3.92 -11.64 16.75
N ASN A 152 4.91 -11.92 17.60
CA ASN A 152 5.23 -11.08 18.76
C ASN A 152 5.87 -9.79 18.26
N LEU A 153 5.08 -8.72 18.18
CA LEU A 153 5.57 -7.38 17.88
C LEU A 153 5.84 -6.64 19.20
N PRO A 154 6.96 -5.91 19.31
CA PRO A 154 7.26 -5.13 20.51
C PRO A 154 6.26 -3.99 20.68
N VAL A 155 6.01 -3.60 21.92
CA VAL A 155 5.22 -2.42 22.27
C VAL A 155 6.15 -1.23 22.53
N ILE A 156 5.88 -0.08 21.92
CA ILE A 156 6.52 1.19 22.25
C ILE A 156 5.62 1.91 23.28
N SER A 157 6.15 2.22 24.46
CA SER A 157 5.40 2.87 25.55
C SER A 157 6.14 4.09 26.10
N GLY A 158 5.55 4.80 27.07
CA GLY A 158 6.10 6.06 27.61
C GLY A 158 5.62 7.32 26.87
N PHE A 159 4.61 7.17 26.01
CA PHE A 159 4.00 8.24 25.22
C PHE A 159 2.52 8.45 25.56
N GLU A 160 2.03 7.90 26.67
CA GLU A 160 0.62 7.94 27.08
C GLU A 160 0.08 9.37 27.28
N ASN A 161 0.96 10.33 27.54
CA ASN A 161 0.62 11.76 27.70
C ASN A 161 0.98 12.61 26.48
N ASP A 162 1.22 12.01 25.31
CA ASP A 162 1.43 12.79 24.08
C ASP A 162 0.15 13.57 23.75
N SER A 163 0.30 14.88 23.55
CA SER A 163 -0.79 15.84 23.31
C SER A 163 -1.50 15.67 21.97
N VAL A 164 -0.94 14.88 21.05
CA VAL A 164 -1.48 14.68 19.70
C VAL A 164 -2.17 13.34 19.58
N ASP A 165 -3.41 13.36 19.07
CA ASP A 165 -4.17 12.15 18.78
C ASP A 165 -3.65 11.44 17.52
N TYR A 166 -3.62 10.11 17.59
CA TYR A 166 -3.14 9.25 16.52
C TYR A 166 -4.31 8.59 15.78
N TYR A 167 -4.33 8.75 14.46
CA TYR A 167 -5.40 8.25 13.59
C TYR A 167 -4.85 7.26 12.54
N PRO A 168 -5.50 6.11 12.34
CA PRO A 168 -5.12 5.16 11.29
C PRO A 168 -5.05 5.79 9.90
N GLY A 169 -4.04 5.39 9.12
CA GLY A 169 -3.76 5.90 7.78
C GLY A 169 -2.87 7.15 7.74
N PHE A 170 -2.58 7.76 8.89
CA PHE A 170 -1.70 8.92 8.99
C PHE A 170 -0.34 8.56 9.58
N TYR A 171 0.65 9.43 9.35
CA TYR A 171 1.96 9.32 9.97
C TYR A 171 1.91 9.69 11.44
N VAL A 172 2.69 8.99 12.27
CA VAL A 172 2.96 9.44 13.63
C VAL A 172 3.77 10.75 13.59
N PRO A 173 3.29 11.83 14.22
CA PRO A 173 3.98 13.11 14.21
C PRO A 173 5.15 13.19 15.19
N ASN A 174 5.20 12.29 16.18
CA ASN A 174 6.21 12.30 17.23
C ASN A 174 7.54 11.71 16.74
N GLN A 175 8.58 12.56 16.69
CA GLN A 175 9.89 12.18 16.17
C GLN A 175 10.59 11.10 17.00
N ASN A 176 10.37 11.05 18.32
CA ASN A 176 11.00 10.04 19.17
C ASN A 176 10.46 8.65 18.85
N ILE A 177 9.15 8.55 18.60
CA ILE A 177 8.53 7.31 18.14
C ILE A 177 9.08 6.92 16.77
N LEU A 178 9.18 7.86 15.82
CA LEU A 178 9.75 7.58 14.50
C LEU A 178 11.21 7.07 14.59
N ASN A 179 12.03 7.67 15.46
CA ASN A 179 13.41 7.23 15.66
C ASN A 179 13.48 5.80 16.25
N ILE A 180 12.58 5.47 17.17
CA ILE A 180 12.45 4.11 17.73
C ILE A 180 11.98 3.13 16.63
N VAL A 181 10.94 3.48 15.87
CA VAL A 181 10.41 2.67 14.75
C VAL A 181 11.49 2.41 13.70
N GLU A 182 12.28 3.42 13.32
CA GLU A 182 13.40 3.27 12.39
C GLU A 182 14.43 2.27 12.94
N THR A 183 14.81 2.43 14.20
CA THR A 183 15.78 1.55 14.88
C THR A 183 15.26 0.11 14.95
N ILE A 184 13.98 -0.07 15.30
CA ILE A 184 13.31 -1.37 15.33
C ILE A 184 13.25 -1.99 13.93
N SER A 185 12.91 -1.21 12.91
CA SER A 185 12.84 -1.68 11.52
C SER A 185 14.21 -2.17 11.02
N GLN A 186 15.29 -1.51 11.44
CA GLN A 186 16.65 -1.98 11.14
C GLN A 186 16.96 -3.26 11.92
N ALA A 187 16.66 -3.30 13.22
CA ALA A 187 16.91 -4.45 14.07
C ALA A 187 16.17 -5.71 13.62
N LEU A 188 14.94 -5.58 13.10
CA LEU A 188 14.16 -6.67 12.51
C LEU A 188 14.93 -7.39 11.38
N ILE A 189 15.75 -6.65 10.63
CA ILE A 189 16.52 -7.18 9.48
C ILE A 189 17.90 -7.65 9.94
N THR A 190 18.59 -6.89 10.79
CA THR A 190 19.99 -7.12 11.14
C THR A 190 20.20 -8.06 12.33
N MET A 191 19.23 -8.16 13.24
CA MET A 191 19.30 -8.91 14.49
C MET A 191 17.95 -9.57 14.86
N PRO A 192 17.41 -10.45 14.00
CA PRO A 192 16.08 -11.06 14.20
C PRO A 192 15.97 -11.88 15.50
N ASP A 193 17.06 -12.54 15.92
CA ASP A 193 17.11 -13.30 17.17
C ASP A 193 16.97 -12.40 18.42
N LEU A 194 17.50 -11.17 18.37
CA LEU A 194 17.28 -10.20 19.43
C LEU A 194 15.85 -9.66 19.37
N PHE A 195 15.42 -9.24 18.17
CA PHE A 195 14.10 -8.65 17.96
C PHE A 195 12.97 -9.55 18.49
N SER A 196 13.02 -10.86 18.22
CA SER A 196 12.03 -11.83 18.69
C SER A 196 11.95 -11.97 20.22
N GLN A 197 12.96 -11.48 20.95
CA GLN A 197 12.98 -11.45 22.41
C GLN A 197 12.52 -10.12 23.00
N ILE A 198 12.23 -9.11 22.18
CA ILE A 198 11.78 -7.79 22.65
C ILE A 198 10.27 -7.79 22.84
N SER A 199 9.80 -7.57 24.07
CA SER A 199 8.38 -7.40 24.37
C SER A 199 7.97 -5.94 24.31
N GLU A 200 8.81 -5.06 24.85
CA GLU A 200 8.47 -3.65 25.04
C GLU A 200 9.74 -2.80 25.02
N ILE A 201 9.63 -1.61 24.44
CA ILE A 201 10.61 -0.53 24.51
C ILE A 201 9.89 0.66 25.14
N HIS A 202 10.13 0.86 26.43
CA HIS A 202 9.58 1.97 27.20
C HIS A 202 10.50 3.17 27.07
N TYR A 203 10.02 4.23 26.42
CA TYR A 203 10.71 5.50 26.35
C TYR A 203 10.62 6.23 27.68
N TRP A 204 11.74 6.78 28.13
CA TRP A 204 11.84 7.65 29.29
C TRP A 204 12.48 8.97 28.90
N LYS A 205 12.41 9.98 29.78
CA LYS A 205 12.96 11.31 29.53
C LYS A 205 14.45 11.27 29.12
N ASP A 206 14.88 12.27 28.35
CA ASP A 206 16.25 12.44 27.84
C ASP A 206 16.77 11.29 26.95
N ASP A 207 15.90 10.73 26.10
CA ASP A 207 16.23 9.65 25.16
C ASP A 207 16.71 8.34 25.81
N SER A 208 16.47 8.20 27.11
CA SER A 208 16.70 6.93 27.81
C SER A 208 15.55 5.98 27.56
N CYS A 209 15.85 4.69 27.46
CA CYS A 209 14.85 3.65 27.20
C CYS A 209 15.03 2.49 28.17
N ILE A 210 13.96 1.75 28.42
CA ILE A 210 14.00 0.46 29.09
C ILE A 210 13.43 -0.57 28.14
N LEU A 211 14.21 -1.58 27.82
CA LEU A 211 13.75 -2.71 27.01
C LEU A 211 13.34 -3.84 27.94
N TYR A 212 12.20 -4.47 27.66
CA TYR A 212 11.74 -5.65 28.39
C TYR A 212 11.73 -6.88 27.50
N THR A 213 12.23 -8.00 28.02
CA THR A 213 12.25 -9.27 27.28
C THR A 213 10.89 -9.97 27.31
N VAL A 214 10.52 -10.64 26.21
CA VAL A 214 9.29 -11.45 26.10
C VAL A 214 9.22 -12.49 27.21
N LYS A 215 10.31 -13.23 27.41
CA LYS A 215 10.39 -14.21 28.49
C LYS A 215 10.83 -13.52 29.78
N ASP A 216 10.12 -13.77 30.87
CA ASP A 216 10.46 -13.36 32.24
C ASP A 216 10.53 -11.84 32.51
N GLY A 217 10.20 -10.99 31.52
CA GLY A 217 10.08 -9.54 31.66
C GLY A 217 11.36 -8.85 32.13
N THR A 218 12.53 -9.33 31.71
CA THR A 218 13.81 -8.83 32.22
C THR A 218 14.05 -7.39 31.74
N PRO A 219 14.15 -6.40 32.64
CA PRO A 219 14.43 -5.03 32.27
C PRO A 219 15.90 -4.86 31.85
N ILE A 220 16.09 -4.18 30.74
CA ILE A 220 17.38 -3.82 30.18
C ILE A 220 17.42 -2.29 30.09
N PHE A 221 18.23 -1.67 30.94
CA PHE A 221 18.30 -0.22 31.04
C PHE A 221 19.25 0.35 30.00
N PHE A 222 18.72 1.21 29.14
CA PHE A 222 19.50 1.97 28.17
C PHE A 222 19.75 3.40 28.67
N GLY A 223 20.98 3.89 28.48
CA GLY A 223 21.38 5.27 28.81
C GLY A 223 20.95 6.28 27.76
N LYS A 224 21.60 7.44 27.76
CA LYS A 224 21.34 8.55 26.83
C LYS A 224 22.01 8.39 25.45
N LYS A 225 22.50 7.19 25.14
CA LYS A 225 23.16 6.93 23.85
C LYS A 225 22.08 6.62 22.81
N LYS A 226 22.46 6.56 21.54
CA LYS A 226 21.53 6.17 20.48
C LYS A 226 21.04 4.74 20.73
N LEU A 227 19.74 4.52 20.60
CA LEU A 227 19.12 3.21 20.79
C LEU A 227 19.76 2.15 19.89
N SER A 228 20.06 2.49 18.63
CA SER A 228 20.71 1.58 17.68
C SER A 228 22.06 1.06 18.19
N GLU A 229 22.95 1.95 18.64
CA GLU A 229 24.26 1.56 19.19
C GLU A 229 24.13 0.64 20.41
N GLN A 230 23.09 0.87 21.23
CA GLN A 230 22.86 0.07 22.42
C GLN A 230 22.26 -1.29 22.10
N LEU A 231 21.40 -1.38 21.07
CA LEU A 231 20.91 -2.65 20.54
C LEU A 231 22.04 -3.46 19.91
N ASP A 232 22.99 -2.83 19.20
CA ASP A 232 24.17 -3.51 18.67
C ASP A 232 25.01 -4.13 19.77
N ILE A 233 25.27 -3.37 20.85
CA ILE A 233 25.99 -3.88 22.03
C ILE A 233 25.23 -5.05 22.66
N LEU A 234 23.91 -4.94 22.79
CA LEU A 234 23.07 -5.99 23.36
C LEU A 234 23.05 -7.26 22.48
N ALA A 235 22.97 -7.11 21.15
CA ALA A 235 23.03 -8.21 20.21
C ALA A 235 24.38 -8.93 20.27
N HIS A 236 25.50 -8.19 20.33
CA HIS A 236 26.82 -8.78 20.55
C HIS A 236 26.93 -9.51 21.88
N PHE A 237 26.31 -8.99 22.94
CA PHE A 237 26.26 -9.66 24.24
C PHE A 237 25.45 -10.96 24.19
N GLN A 238 24.25 -10.93 23.60
CA GLN A 238 23.40 -12.12 23.40
C GLN A 238 24.16 -13.21 22.62
N ASN A 239 24.82 -12.83 21.52
CA ASN A 239 25.60 -13.76 20.71
C ASN A 239 26.78 -14.38 21.48
N ARG A 240 27.44 -13.63 22.36
CA ARG A 240 28.49 -14.19 23.24
C ARG A 240 27.96 -15.18 24.28
N LEU A 241 26.70 -15.03 24.68
CA LEU A 241 26.03 -15.92 25.64
C LEU A 241 25.34 -17.12 24.99
N GLN A 242 25.23 -17.14 23.66
CA GLN A 242 24.48 -18.16 22.93
C GLN A 242 24.90 -19.58 23.36
N GLY A 243 23.91 -20.40 23.72
CA GLY A 243 24.11 -21.77 24.23
C GLY A 243 24.54 -21.88 25.69
N LYS A 244 24.82 -20.76 26.37
CA LYS A 244 25.19 -20.74 27.81
C LYS A 244 24.10 -20.13 28.68
N ARG A 245 23.56 -18.99 28.26
CA ARG A 245 22.51 -18.23 28.96
C ARG A 245 21.67 -17.42 27.98
N ASN A 246 20.45 -17.10 28.38
CA ASN A 246 19.53 -16.19 27.71
C ASN A 246 19.47 -14.84 28.42
N LEU A 247 18.95 -13.81 27.74
CA LEU A 247 18.71 -12.50 28.36
C LEU A 247 17.73 -12.59 29.54
N SER A 248 16.77 -13.53 29.46
CA SER A 248 15.78 -13.81 30.51
C SER A 248 16.36 -14.39 31.81
N ASP A 249 17.58 -14.94 31.76
CA ASP A 249 18.22 -15.57 32.93
C ASP A 249 18.78 -14.52 33.91
N TYR A 250 18.73 -13.25 33.53
CA TYR A 250 19.12 -12.12 34.36
C TYR A 250 17.89 -11.52 35.06
N GLN A 251 18.11 -10.95 36.25
CA GLN A 251 17.12 -10.11 36.93
C GLN A 251 17.06 -8.72 36.28
N TYR A 252 18.21 -8.20 35.83
CA TYR A 252 18.30 -7.01 34.99
C TYR A 252 19.64 -6.96 34.27
N LEU A 253 19.67 -6.19 33.18
CA LEU A 253 20.89 -5.74 32.50
C LEU A 253 20.92 -4.21 32.49
N ASP A 254 22.08 -3.60 32.70
CA ASP A 254 22.23 -2.14 32.72
C ASP A 254 23.38 -1.72 31.79
N LEU A 255 23.03 -1.04 30.70
CA LEU A 255 23.93 -0.53 29.67
C LEU A 255 24.15 0.99 29.81
N ARG A 256 23.71 1.61 30.91
CA ARG A 256 23.91 3.06 31.15
C ARG A 256 25.38 3.39 31.41
N TRP A 257 26.19 2.41 31.79
CA TRP A 257 27.61 2.57 32.05
C TRP A 257 28.46 2.52 30.79
N GLU A 258 29.53 3.31 30.75
CA GLU A 258 30.42 3.31 29.60
C GLU A 258 31.19 1.98 29.45
N LYS A 259 31.14 1.40 28.25
CA LYS A 259 31.93 0.23 27.83
C LYS A 259 31.70 -1.05 28.66
N GLN A 260 30.65 -1.12 29.46
CA GLN A 260 30.33 -2.29 30.27
C GLN A 260 28.84 -2.53 30.35
N ILE A 261 28.46 -3.80 30.49
CA ILE A 261 27.09 -4.23 30.78
C ILE A 261 27.10 -4.76 32.21
N VAL A 262 26.32 -4.13 33.10
CA VAL A 262 26.16 -4.63 34.47
C VAL A 262 24.98 -5.59 34.48
N ALA A 263 25.25 -6.86 34.80
CA ALA A 263 24.25 -7.91 34.81
C ALA A 263 24.04 -8.43 36.24
N LYS A 264 22.79 -8.50 36.68
CA LYS A 264 22.43 -9.20 37.92
C LYS A 264 21.72 -10.49 37.57
N GLU A 265 22.24 -11.60 38.05
CA GLU A 265 21.65 -12.91 37.78
C GLU A 265 20.32 -13.08 38.51
N ARG A 266 19.36 -13.75 37.86
CA ARG A 266 18.12 -14.18 38.50
C ARG A 266 18.47 -15.40 39.35
N ARG A 267 18.30 -15.30 40.68
CA ARG A 267 18.47 -16.45 41.56
C ARG A 267 17.34 -17.44 41.28
N SER A 268 17.70 -18.69 41.03
CA SER A 268 16.78 -19.82 40.95
C SER A 268 16.09 -20.09 42.28
#